data_AF-A0A7C7DVY6-F1
#
_entry.id   AF-A0A7C7DVY6-F1
#
_cell.length_a   1.000
_cell.length_b   1.000
_cell.length_c   1.000
_cell.angle_alpha   90.00
_cell.angle_beta   90.00
_cell.angle_gamma   90.00
#
_symmetry.space_group_name_H-M   'P 1'
#
loop_
_entity.id
_entity.type
_entity.pdbx_description
1 polymer ?
#
loop_
_entity_poly.entity_id
_entity_poly.type
_entity_poly.pdbx_seq_one_letter_code
_entity_poly.pdbx_strand_id
1 'polypeptide(L)' 'MKPDTAEVVEEMRSEYMFDYSQAKPNRFAEYFTGETLTVVLDPDVAAVFQTSDAVNRVLRALTETMPHPVEA' A
#
# COMPACT_ATOMS: atom_id res chain seq x y z
N MET A 1 -11.28 41.60 5.94
CA MET A 1 -10.47 40.43 6.36
C MET A 1 -11.45 39.29 6.61
N LYS A 2 -11.60 38.35 5.67
CA LYS A 2 -12.37 37.13 5.93
C LYS A 2 -11.49 36.25 6.83
N PRO A 3 -11.95 35.80 8.01
CA PRO A 3 -11.18 34.81 8.74
C PRO A 3 -11.15 33.53 7.91
N ASP A 4 -9.96 32.97 7.75
CA ASP A 4 -9.73 31.67 7.13
C ASP A 4 -10.73 30.66 7.68
N THR A 5 -11.44 30.00 6.77
CA THR A 5 -12.33 28.89 7.08
C THR A 5 -11.47 27.72 7.53
N ALA A 6 -11.12 27.68 8.81
CA ALA A 6 -10.87 26.42 9.49
C ALA A 6 -12.19 25.64 9.41
N GLU A 7 -12.22 24.57 8.61
CA GLU A 7 -13.37 23.69 8.49
C GLU A 7 -13.86 23.33 9.90
N VAL A 8 -15.15 23.59 10.15
CA VAL A 8 -15.84 23.07 11.32
C VAL A 8 -15.82 21.54 11.15
N VAL A 9 -14.86 20.87 11.80
CA VAL A 9 -14.88 19.42 11.91
C VAL A 9 -16.14 19.09 12.69
N GLU A 10 -17.18 18.63 12.00
CA GLU A 10 -18.41 18.15 12.60
C GLU A 10 -18.03 17.09 13.65
N GLU A 11 -18.47 17.30 14.89
CA GLU A 11 -18.09 16.43 16.00
C GLU A 11 -18.50 14.99 15.68
N MET A 12 -17.59 14.04 15.88
CA MET A 12 -17.86 12.63 15.58
C MET A 12 -19.04 12.14 16.43
N ARG A 13 -20.01 11.47 15.80
CA ARG A 13 -21.15 10.91 16.52
C ARG A 13 -20.68 9.92 17.59
N SER A 14 -21.43 9.83 18.68
CA SER A 14 -21.11 8.94 19.81
C SER A 14 -20.93 7.47 19.42
N GLU A 15 -21.60 7.01 18.36
CA GLU A 15 -21.49 5.64 17.83
C GLU A 15 -20.11 5.31 17.22
N TYR A 16 -19.29 6.32 16.92
CA TYR A 16 -17.91 6.15 16.44
C TYR A 16 -16.86 6.17 17.56
N MET A 17 -17.27 6.28 18.82
CA MET A 17 -16.37 6.14 19.96
C MET A 17 -16.05 4.65 20.22
N PHE A 18 -15.23 4.07 19.35
CA PHE A 18 -14.82 2.67 19.46
C PHE A 18 -13.86 2.46 20.63
N ASP A 19 -14.12 1.44 21.44
CA ASP A 19 -13.17 0.94 22.43
C ASP A 19 -12.13 0.04 21.74
N TYR A 20 -11.00 0.63 21.38
CA TYR A 20 -9.90 -0.07 20.71
C TYR A 20 -9.21 -1.12 21.60
N SER A 21 -9.48 -1.17 22.92
CA SER A 21 -8.98 -2.26 23.78
C SER A 21 -9.63 -3.61 23.44
N GLN A 22 -10.83 -3.58 22.87
CA GLN A 22 -11.56 -4.76 22.40
C GLN A 22 -11.31 -5.05 20.91
N ALA A 23 -10.47 -4.26 20.24
CA ALA A 23 -10.20 -4.44 18.82
C ALA A 23 -9.44 -5.75 18.59
N LYS A 24 -9.81 -6.46 17.51
CA LYS A 24 -9.06 -7.63 17.06
C LYS A 24 -7.89 -7.18 16.17
N PRO A 25 -6.73 -7.85 16.25
CA PRO A 25 -5.66 -7.65 15.28
C PRO A 25 -6.18 -7.79 13.85
N ASN A 26 -5.71 -6.93 12.94
CA ASN A 26 -6.09 -7.01 11.54
C ASN A 26 -5.70 -8.38 10.97
N ARG A 27 -6.67 -9.14 10.43
CA ARG A 27 -6.45 -10.47 9.85
C ARG A 27 -5.42 -10.48 8.71
N PHE A 28 -5.16 -9.32 8.12
CA PHE A 28 -4.17 -9.17 7.06
C PHE A 28 -2.82 -8.68 7.55
N ALA A 29 -2.68 -8.29 8.83
CA ALA A 29 -1.43 -7.78 9.36
C ALA A 29 -0.27 -8.77 9.17
N GLU A 30 -0.55 -10.07 9.26
CA GLU A 30 0.42 -11.15 9.02
C GLU A 30 0.98 -11.16 7.60
N TYR A 31 0.22 -10.69 6.59
CA TYR A 31 0.72 -10.58 5.22
C TYR A 31 1.66 -9.38 5.03
N PHE A 32 1.70 -8.46 5.99
CA PHE A 32 2.53 -7.25 5.96
C PHE A 32 3.61 -7.26 7.05
N THR A 33 3.92 -8.43 7.62
CA THR A 33 5.03 -8.55 8.58
C THR A 33 6.36 -8.57 7.83
N GLY A 34 7.13 -7.47 7.91
CA GLY A 34 8.44 -7.31 7.28
C GLY A 34 8.52 -6.03 6.42
N GLU A 35 9.55 -5.92 5.58
CA GLU A 35 9.64 -4.88 4.54
C GLU A 35 8.70 -5.23 3.36
N THR A 36 7.40 -5.25 3.62
CA THR A 36 6.39 -5.59 2.61
C THR A 36 5.95 -4.32 1.86
N LEU A 37 6.43 -4.15 0.62
CA LEU A 37 5.95 -3.11 -0.28
C LEU A 37 4.77 -3.65 -1.12
N THR A 38 3.63 -2.97 -1.07
CA THR A 38 2.48 -3.26 -1.94
C THR A 38 2.54 -2.36 -3.17
N VAL A 39 2.45 -2.97 -4.36
CA VAL A 39 2.44 -2.27 -5.65
C VAL A 39 1.17 -2.64 -6.40
N VAL A 40 0.50 -1.65 -6.97
CA VAL A 40 -0.65 -1.87 -7.86
C VAL A 40 -0.12 -2.05 -9.28
N LEU A 41 -0.50 -3.15 -9.92
CA LEU A 41 -0.19 -3.38 -11.33
C LEU A 41 -1.27 -2.77 -12.20
N ASP A 42 -0.88 -2.24 -13.36
CA ASP A 42 -1.82 -1.83 -14.39
C ASP A 42 -2.59 -3.06 -14.92
N PRO A 43 -3.85 -2.88 -15.41
CA PRO A 43 -4.72 -4.00 -15.78
C PRO A 43 -4.15 -4.91 -16.88
N ASP A 44 -3.40 -4.36 -17.83
CA ASP A 44 -2.74 -5.08 -18.91
C ASP A 44 -1.60 -5.96 -18.39
N VAL A 45 -0.80 -5.45 -17.44
CA VAL A 45 0.26 -6.21 -16.77
C VAL A 45 -0.33 -7.32 -15.90
N ALA A 46 -1.40 -7.01 -15.15
CA ALA A 46 -2.09 -7.98 -14.30
C ALA A 46 -2.77 -9.12 -15.10
N ALA A 47 -3.20 -8.84 -16.34
CA ALA A 47 -3.75 -9.86 -17.23
C ALA A 47 -2.70 -10.92 -17.64
N VAL A 48 -1.43 -10.52 -17.73
CA VAL A 48 -0.31 -11.41 -18.06
C VAL A 48 0.25 -12.10 -16.82
N PHE A 49 0.37 -11.38 -15.70
CA PHE A 49 0.97 -11.90 -14.47
C PHE A 49 -0.08 -12.03 -13.36
N GLN A 50 -0.57 -13.24 -13.15
CA GLN A 50 -1.62 -13.53 -12.17
C GLN A 50 -1.10 -13.67 -10.73
N THR A 51 0.22 -13.70 -10.51
CA THR A 51 0.84 -13.84 -9.18
C THR A 51 2.06 -12.96 -9.01
N SER A 52 2.30 -12.51 -7.77
CA SER A 52 3.50 -11.77 -7.38
C SER A 52 4.79 -12.54 -7.69
N ASP A 53 4.78 -13.86 -7.50
CA ASP A 53 5.90 -14.74 -7.84
C ASP A 53 6.26 -14.72 -9.34
N ALA A 54 5.25 -14.66 -10.22
CA ALA A 54 5.49 -14.57 -11.66
C ALA A 54 6.15 -13.24 -12.03
N VAL A 55 5.66 -12.12 -11.49
CA VAL A 55 6.24 -10.79 -11.69
C VAL A 55 7.68 -10.73 -11.17
N ASN A 56 7.90 -11.14 -9.92
CA ASN A 56 9.20 -11.04 -9.27
C ASN A 56 10.29 -11.85 -9.97
N ARG A 57 9.95 -13.04 -10.51
CA ARG A 57 10.92 -13.83 -11.28
C ARG A 57 11.39 -13.12 -12.54
N VAL A 58 10.46 -12.52 -13.29
CA VAL A 58 10.79 -11.80 -14.53
C VAL A 58 11.59 -10.54 -14.22
N LEU A 59 11.17 -9.75 -13.23
CA LEU A 59 11.88 -8.53 -12.86
C LEU A 59 13.31 -8.80 -12.38
N ARG A 60 13.54 -9.89 -11.63
CA ARG A 60 14.89 -10.31 -11.23
C ARG A 60 15.76 -10.69 -12.42
N ALA A 61 15.24 -11.50 -13.34
CA ALA A 61 15.97 -11.86 -14.57
C ALA A 61 16.29 -10.63 -15.45
N LEU A 62 15.39 -9.66 -15.52
CA LEU A 62 15.66 -8.39 -16.19
C LEU A 62 16.74 -7.59 -15.45
N THR A 63 16.71 -7.56 -14.12
CA THR A 63 17.71 -6.83 -13.32
C THR A 63 19.13 -7.40 -13.50
N GLU A 64 19.25 -8.72 -13.69
CA GLU A 64 20.53 -9.40 -13.98
C GLU A 64 21.08 -9.10 -15.38
N THR A 65 20.21 -8.78 -16.33
CA THR A 65 20.57 -8.60 -17.74
C THR A 65 20.61 -7.15 -18.18
N MET A 66 19.96 -6.25 -17.43
CA MET A 66 19.97 -4.83 -17.72
C MET A 66 21.30 -4.20 -17.29
N PRO A 67 21.85 -3.28 -18.10
CA PRO A 67 23.01 -2.50 -17.69
C PRO A 67 22.67 -1.72 -16.42
N HIS A 68 23.48 -1.90 -15.38
CA HIS A 68 23.33 -1.12 -14.17
C HIS A 68 23.47 0.36 -14.51
N PRO A 69 22.55 1.22 -14.02
CA PRO A 69 22.73 2.65 -14.16
C PRO A 69 24.10 3.01 -13.58
N VAL A 70 24.98 3.60 -14.41
CA VAL A 70 26.22 4.19 -13.92
C VAL A 70 25.77 5.31 -13.00
N GLU A 71 26.01 5.15 -11.69
CA GLU A 71 25.81 6.22 -10.73
C GLU A 71 26.58 7.45 -11.23
N ALA A 72 25.85 8.54 -11.47
CA ALA A 72 26.38 9.84 -11.88
C ALA A 72 26.73 10.69 -10.65
#